data_AF-A0A6M8BCY9-F1
#
_entry.id   AF-A0A6M8BCY9-F1
#
_cell.length_a   1.000
_cell.length_b   1.000
_cell.length_c   1.000
_cell.angle_alpha   90.00
_cell.angle_beta   90.00
_cell.angle_gamma   90.00
#
_symmetry.space_group_name_H-M   'P 1'
#
loop_
_entity.id
_entity.type
_entity.pdbx_description
1 polymer ?
#
loop_
_entity_poly.entity_id
_entity_poly.type
_entity_poly.pdbx_seq_one_letter_code
_entity_poly.pdbx_strand_id
1 'polypeptide(L)'
;MGRSTPRLPAATLQVHKSSSPWQMFWRPMLLASVALHALVLGLPLASEPEPEPEETAEEVQEESIQLSTLAAPPRPTPSPSPRPAPSPTPQARPTPVASRPNPVPAVRPEPQPSPVTTPSPTPTPEASPTPEASPTPEASPALNEPVAAVTPDPDPAAAAASFDPSALQAELQASLQGIQGSVGLQPFPGVFRNPASFYVSEDPEELMPGIKTMQWFNDLRSEEVFSRLQDTYGARGFTFEEIGEYGGGRVYELRTSEGEVVDIVNVVPGKGNISTVVIIWEFDPNAPPT
;
A
#
# COMPACT_ATOMS: atom_id res chain seq x y z
N MET A 1 41.94 40.96 -44.35
CA MET A 1 41.00 39.97 -44.92
C MET A 1 39.85 39.80 -43.93
N GLY A 2 38.74 40.51 -44.16
CA GLY A 2 37.57 40.50 -43.28
C GLY A 2 36.61 39.38 -43.66
N ARG A 3 36.10 38.65 -42.67
CA ARG A 3 35.06 37.64 -42.86
C ARG A 3 33.73 38.22 -42.37
N SER A 4 32.84 38.49 -43.32
CA SER A 4 31.43 38.83 -43.05
C SER A 4 30.69 37.59 -42.55
N THR A 5 30.08 37.71 -41.36
CA THR A 5 29.15 36.71 -40.82
C THR A 5 27.73 36.97 -41.35
N PRO A 6 27.00 35.93 -41.79
CA PRO A 6 25.64 36.09 -42.28
C PRO A 6 24.66 36.25 -41.11
N ARG A 7 23.78 37.25 -41.21
CA ARG A 7 22.72 37.56 -40.26
C ARG A 7 21.48 36.74 -40.62
N LEU A 8 21.07 35.83 -39.75
CA LEU A 8 19.86 35.01 -39.94
C LEU A 8 18.58 35.85 -39.76
N PRO A 9 17.51 35.58 -40.55
CA PRO A 9 16.26 36.31 -40.46
C PRO A 9 15.46 35.93 -39.20
N ALA A 10 14.88 36.94 -38.56
CA ALA A 10 14.00 36.77 -37.41
C ALA A 10 12.68 36.11 -37.85
N ALA A 11 12.39 34.92 -37.32
CA ALA A 11 11.12 34.23 -37.53
C ALA A 11 10.04 34.87 -36.65
N THR A 12 9.05 35.52 -37.28
CA THR A 12 7.87 36.05 -36.59
C THR A 12 6.85 34.92 -36.38
N LEU A 13 6.71 34.46 -35.14
CA LEU A 13 5.69 33.50 -34.73
C LEU A 13 4.31 34.17 -34.68
N GLN A 14 3.48 33.90 -35.68
CA GLN A 14 2.06 34.23 -35.69
C GLN A 14 1.31 33.20 -34.83
N VAL A 15 0.91 33.59 -33.61
CA VAL A 15 0.09 32.76 -32.72
C VAL A 15 -1.36 32.83 -33.20
N HIS A 16 -1.80 31.82 -33.95
CA HIS A 16 -3.20 31.64 -34.30
C HIS A 16 -3.99 31.21 -33.06
N LYS A 17 -4.81 32.12 -32.53
CA LYS A 17 -5.75 31.85 -31.44
C LYS A 17 -6.92 31.01 -31.96
N SER A 18 -6.75 29.69 -32.01
CA SER A 18 -7.84 28.77 -32.36
C SER A 18 -8.86 28.77 -31.21
N SER A 19 -9.99 29.44 -31.41
CA SER A 19 -11.17 29.27 -30.57
C SER A 19 -11.67 27.84 -30.75
N SER A 20 -11.29 26.96 -29.84
CA SER A 20 -11.62 25.54 -29.92
C SER A 20 -13.13 25.37 -29.71
N PRO A 21 -13.87 24.74 -30.65
CA PRO A 21 -15.33 24.55 -30.56
C PRO A 21 -15.77 23.76 -29.31
N TRP A 22 -14.81 23.12 -28.63
CA TRP A 22 -15.02 22.41 -27.37
C TRP A 22 -15.54 23.29 -26.22
N GLN A 23 -15.18 24.58 -26.18
CA GLN A 23 -15.65 25.49 -25.12
C GLN A 23 -17.17 25.70 -25.13
N MET A 24 -17.85 25.43 -26.25
CA MET A 24 -19.30 25.58 -26.37
C MET A 24 -20.06 24.47 -25.64
N PHE A 25 -19.45 23.29 -25.43
CA PHE A 25 -20.10 22.14 -24.78
C PHE A 25 -19.88 22.07 -23.26
N TRP A 26 -18.81 22.67 -22.73
CA TRP A 26 -18.48 22.57 -21.29
C TRP A 26 -19.36 23.47 -20.38
N ARG A 27 -19.76 24.64 -20.87
CA ARG A 27 -20.58 25.59 -20.10
C ARG A 27 -21.95 25.05 -19.67
N PRO A 28 -22.76 24.39 -20.52
CA PRO A 28 -24.05 23.88 -20.09
C PRO A 28 -23.94 22.72 -19.09
N MET A 29 -22.94 21.85 -19.24
CA MET A 29 -22.72 20.72 -18.31
C MET A 29 -22.35 21.18 -16.89
N LEU A 30 -21.52 22.23 -16.78
CA LEU A 30 -21.16 22.81 -15.49
C LEU A 30 -22.39 23.43 -14.79
N LEU A 31 -23.24 24.14 -15.54
CA LEU A 31 -24.49 24.70 -14.99
C LEU A 31 -25.47 23.60 -14.55
N ALA A 32 -25.58 22.51 -15.30
CA ALA A 32 -26.40 21.37 -14.92
C ALA A 32 -25.91 20.71 -13.62
N SER A 33 -24.58 20.55 -13.46
CA SER A 33 -23.98 20.01 -12.24
C SER A 33 -24.24 20.89 -11.01
N VAL A 34 -24.07 22.21 -11.15
CA VAL A 34 -24.33 23.17 -10.06
C VAL A 34 -25.81 23.19 -9.68
N ALA A 35 -26.72 23.14 -10.66
CA ALA A 35 -28.16 23.07 -10.41
C ALA A 35 -28.56 21.77 -9.69
N LEU A 36 -27.97 20.63 -10.07
CA LEU A 36 -28.22 19.34 -9.42
C LEU A 36 -27.77 19.36 -7.95
N HIS A 37 -26.60 19.90 -7.65
CA HIS A 37 -26.12 20.02 -6.28
C HIS A 37 -27.00 20.96 -5.44
N ALA A 38 -27.44 22.08 -6.01
CA ALA A 38 -28.36 22.99 -5.33
C ALA A 38 -29.71 22.33 -5.03
N LEU A 39 -30.21 21.49 -5.93
CA LEU A 39 -31.43 20.71 -5.70
C LEU A 39 -31.26 19.72 -4.54
N VAL A 40 -30.16 18.97 -4.51
CA VAL A 40 -29.88 17.99 -3.45
C VAL A 40 -29.77 18.66 -2.08
N LEU A 41 -29.12 19.82 -2.00
CA LEU A 41 -28.98 20.59 -0.75
C LEU A 41 -30.28 21.30 -0.33
N GLY A 42 -31.19 21.55 -1.27
CA GLY A 42 -32.49 22.17 -1.00
C GLY A 42 -33.58 21.18 -0.57
N LEU A 43 -33.33 19.87 -0.68
CA LEU A 43 -34.26 18.87 -0.17
C LEU A 43 -34.26 18.93 1.37
N PRO A 44 -35.44 19.15 2.00
CA PRO A 44 -35.53 19.09 3.45
C PRO A 44 -35.16 17.68 3.89
N LEU A 45 -34.05 17.55 4.62
CA LEU A 45 -33.70 16.29 5.28
C LEU A 45 -34.91 15.95 6.18
N ALA A 46 -35.52 14.80 5.92
CA ALA A 46 -36.55 14.28 6.81
C ALA A 46 -35.92 14.20 8.20
N SER A 47 -36.47 14.97 9.14
CA SER A 47 -35.99 15.00 10.52
C SER A 47 -35.89 13.56 11.01
N GLU A 48 -34.68 13.20 11.43
CA GLU A 48 -34.38 11.91 12.04
C GLU A 48 -35.43 11.63 13.12
N PRO A 49 -36.09 10.45 13.10
CA PRO A 49 -37.11 10.13 14.07
C PRO A 49 -36.52 10.27 15.47
N GLU A 50 -37.14 11.14 16.26
CA GLU A 50 -36.81 11.35 17.66
C GLU A 50 -36.78 9.97 18.34
N PRO A 51 -35.66 9.59 19.00
CA PRO A 51 -35.52 8.24 19.54
C PRO A 51 -36.64 8.01 20.54
N GLU A 52 -37.54 7.06 20.22
CA GLU A 52 -38.55 6.61 21.16
C GLU A 52 -37.83 6.13 22.42
N PRO A 53 -38.27 6.54 23.61
CA PRO A 53 -37.71 6.04 24.85
C PRO A 53 -37.99 4.55 24.92
N GLU A 54 -36.94 3.74 24.78
CA GLU A 54 -37.01 2.29 24.99
C GLU A 54 -37.57 2.01 26.39
N GLU A 55 -38.80 1.50 26.37
CA GLU A 55 -39.54 1.04 27.52
C GLU A 55 -38.90 -0.26 28.03
N THR A 56 -38.12 -0.12 29.10
CA THR A 56 -37.92 -1.10 30.19
C THR A 56 -38.73 -2.39 30.07
N ALA A 57 -38.07 -3.53 29.77
CA ALA A 57 -38.25 -4.83 30.43
C ALA A 57 -37.47 -5.95 29.70
N GLU A 58 -36.32 -6.35 30.23
CA GLU A 58 -36.22 -7.66 30.89
C GLU A 58 -34.89 -7.81 31.62
N GLU A 59 -35.05 -8.14 32.89
CA GLU A 59 -34.08 -8.49 33.90
C GLU A 59 -33.36 -9.80 33.51
N VAL A 60 -32.17 -9.69 32.92
CA VAL A 60 -31.23 -10.81 32.87
C VAL A 60 -30.15 -10.55 33.92
N GLN A 61 -30.18 -11.40 34.93
CA GLN A 61 -29.28 -11.44 36.07
C GLN A 61 -27.82 -11.35 35.63
N GLU A 62 -27.21 -10.20 35.88
CA GLU A 62 -25.75 -10.07 35.93
C GLU A 62 -25.25 -10.88 37.13
N GLU A 63 -24.77 -12.09 36.86
CA GLU A 63 -23.87 -12.79 37.78
C GLU A 63 -22.64 -11.91 37.97
N SER A 64 -22.67 -11.14 39.05
CA SER A 64 -21.56 -10.36 39.59
C SER A 64 -20.39 -11.29 39.92
N ILE A 65 -19.55 -11.56 38.92
CA ILE A 65 -18.22 -12.10 39.16
C ILE A 65 -17.47 -10.97 39.86
N GLN A 66 -17.32 -11.10 41.18
CA GLN A 66 -16.48 -10.24 42.00
C GLN A 66 -15.01 -10.37 41.53
N LEU A 67 -14.66 -9.61 40.50
CA LEU A 67 -13.29 -9.29 40.16
C LEU A 67 -12.69 -8.57 41.38
N SER A 68 -11.94 -9.32 42.18
CA SER A 68 -11.09 -8.83 43.24
C SER A 68 -10.36 -7.59 42.75
N THR A 69 -10.75 -6.44 43.30
CA THR A 69 -10.07 -5.16 43.14
C THR A 69 -8.66 -5.31 43.70
N LEU A 70 -7.71 -5.66 42.83
CA LEU A 70 -6.31 -5.69 43.18
C LEU A 70 -5.88 -4.24 43.44
N ALA A 71 -5.52 -3.97 44.69
CA ALA A 71 -5.05 -2.66 45.12
C ALA A 71 -3.94 -2.16 44.19
N ALA A 72 -4.16 -0.98 43.59
CA ALA A 72 -3.21 -0.37 42.69
C ALA A 72 -1.85 -0.18 43.42
N PRO A 73 -0.72 -0.55 42.78
CA PRO A 73 0.59 -0.33 43.36
C PRO A 73 0.85 1.18 43.56
N PRO A 74 1.60 1.56 44.61
CA PRO A 74 1.90 2.96 44.89
C PRO A 74 2.55 3.60 43.67
N ARG A 75 2.00 4.74 43.25
CA ARG A 75 2.51 5.54 42.14
C ARG A 75 4.00 5.82 42.37
N PRO A 76 4.92 5.41 41.48
CA PRO A 76 6.33 5.67 41.66
C PRO A 76 6.55 7.17 41.78
N THR A 77 7.23 7.57 42.85
CA THR A 77 7.67 8.95 43.06
C THR A 77 8.52 9.38 41.86
N PRO A 78 8.30 10.58 41.30
CA PRO A 78 9.06 11.06 40.15
C PRO A 78 10.55 11.07 40.51
N SER A 79 11.33 10.25 39.81
CA SER A 79 12.78 10.25 39.91
C SER A 79 13.29 11.65 39.55
N PRO A 80 14.24 12.22 40.30
CA PRO A 80 14.75 13.57 40.05
C PRO A 80 15.25 13.67 38.61
N SER A 81 14.76 14.70 37.92
CA SER A 81 15.14 15.01 36.54
C SER A 81 16.67 15.09 36.44
N PRO A 82 17.31 14.30 35.56
CA PRO A 82 18.76 14.30 35.43
C PRO A 82 19.24 15.70 35.07
N ARG A 83 20.21 16.19 35.85
CA ARG A 83 20.84 17.49 35.65
C ARG A 83 21.38 17.56 34.21
N PRO A 84 21.10 18.63 33.45
CA PRO A 84 21.59 18.76 32.08
C PRO A 84 23.09 18.52 32.03
N ALA A 85 23.51 17.57 31.18
CA ALA A 85 24.91 17.33 30.92
C ALA A 85 25.54 18.63 30.37
N PRO A 86 26.78 18.97 30.78
CA PRO A 86 27.45 20.16 30.27
C PRO A 86 27.52 20.11 28.75
N SER A 87 27.15 21.23 28.12
CA SER A 87 27.20 21.41 26.67
C SER A 87 28.61 21.06 26.17
N PRO A 88 28.74 20.17 25.16
CA PRO A 88 30.04 19.79 24.64
C PRO A 88 30.76 21.04 24.13
N THR A 89 31.98 21.25 24.64
CA THR A 89 32.85 22.33 24.20
C THR A 89 33.09 22.16 22.69
N PRO A 90 32.91 23.20 21.86
CA PRO A 90 33.11 23.09 20.42
C PRO A 90 34.53 22.59 20.14
N GLN A 91 34.63 21.37 19.59
CA GLN A 91 35.89 20.84 19.11
C GLN A 91 36.40 21.73 17.97
N ALA A 92 37.68 22.07 18.04
CA ALA A 92 38.35 22.86 17.03
C ALA A 92 38.14 22.25 15.65
N ARG A 93 37.70 23.08 14.71
CA ARG A 93 37.55 22.74 13.30
C ARG A 93 38.86 22.13 12.79
N PRO A 94 38.87 20.90 12.27
CA PRO A 94 40.09 20.29 11.77
C PRO A 94 40.68 21.17 10.67
N THR A 95 41.94 21.55 10.86
CA THR A 95 42.73 22.26 9.85
C THR A 95 42.79 21.38 8.60
N PRO A 96 42.47 21.90 7.40
CA PRO A 96 42.55 21.12 6.17
C PRO A 96 43.99 20.62 5.97
N VAL A 97 44.17 19.31 6.13
CA VAL A 97 45.43 18.64 5.85
C VAL A 97 45.62 18.67 4.33
N ALA A 98 46.77 19.20 3.89
CA ALA A 98 47.15 19.26 2.49
C ALA A 98 46.97 17.91 1.79
N SER A 99 46.40 17.96 0.59
CA SER A 99 46.06 16.83 -0.27
C SER A 99 47.22 15.82 -0.35
N ARG A 100 46.98 14.62 0.16
CA ARG A 100 47.88 13.49 0.05
C ARG A 100 48.02 13.13 -1.44
N PRO A 101 49.23 12.80 -1.93
CA PRO A 101 49.41 12.36 -3.31
C PRO A 101 48.52 11.16 -3.63
N ASN A 102 47.95 11.20 -4.83
CA ASN A 102 47.06 10.19 -5.38
C ASN A 102 47.69 8.79 -5.24
N PRO A 103 47.09 7.85 -4.48
CA PRO A 103 47.65 6.53 -4.31
C PRO A 103 47.72 5.82 -5.67
N VAL A 104 48.91 5.33 -6.00
CA VAL A 104 49.11 4.42 -7.15
C VAL A 104 48.17 3.22 -6.94
N PRO A 105 47.34 2.86 -7.94
CA PRO A 105 46.40 1.75 -7.80
C PRO A 105 47.17 0.48 -7.44
N ALA A 106 46.89 -0.04 -6.24
CA ALA A 106 47.44 -1.31 -5.78
C ALA A 106 46.95 -2.42 -6.72
N VAL A 107 47.88 -3.26 -7.16
CA VAL A 107 47.60 -4.45 -7.98
C VAL A 107 46.56 -5.29 -7.25
N ARG A 108 45.42 -5.51 -7.90
CA ARG A 108 44.33 -6.35 -7.39
C ARG A 108 44.90 -7.76 -7.19
N PRO A 109 44.92 -8.32 -5.97
CA PRO A 109 45.36 -9.70 -5.76
C PRO A 109 44.46 -10.63 -6.56
N GLU A 110 45.06 -11.63 -7.23
CA GLU A 110 44.33 -12.69 -7.92
C GLU A 110 43.35 -13.36 -6.94
N PRO A 111 42.13 -13.66 -7.40
CA PRO A 111 41.12 -14.30 -6.56
C PRO A 111 41.66 -15.66 -6.08
N GLN A 112 41.82 -15.76 -4.75
CA GLN A 112 42.14 -17.01 -4.08
C GLN A 112 40.97 -17.97 -4.29
N PRO A 113 41.21 -19.24 -4.67
CA PRO A 113 40.13 -20.21 -4.93
C PRO A 113 39.24 -20.35 -3.68
N SER A 114 37.93 -20.12 -3.87
CA SER A 114 36.94 -20.29 -2.81
C SER A 114 36.99 -21.72 -2.26
N PRO A 115 36.96 -21.90 -0.93
CA PRO A 115 36.90 -23.22 -0.32
C PRO A 115 35.62 -23.92 -0.76
N VAL A 116 35.77 -25.15 -1.28
CA VAL A 116 34.65 -26.03 -1.60
C VAL A 116 33.95 -26.37 -0.29
N THR A 117 32.78 -25.79 -0.05
CA THR A 117 31.94 -26.15 1.09
C THR A 117 31.40 -27.56 0.86
N THR A 118 31.91 -28.52 1.63
CA THR A 118 31.33 -29.85 1.77
C THR A 118 29.85 -29.72 2.13
N PRO A 119 28.92 -30.38 1.40
CA PRO A 119 27.50 -30.29 1.68
C PRO A 119 27.21 -30.80 3.10
N SER A 120 26.53 -29.98 3.89
CA SER A 120 25.97 -30.37 5.18
C SER A 120 24.92 -31.46 4.95
N PRO A 121 24.85 -32.51 5.78
CA PRO A 121 23.84 -33.55 5.64
C PRO A 121 22.44 -32.95 5.68
N THR A 122 21.63 -33.30 4.69
CA THR A 122 20.21 -32.97 4.61
C THR A 122 19.50 -33.55 5.83
N PRO A 123 18.78 -32.74 6.64
CA PRO A 123 18.01 -33.27 7.75
C PRO A 123 16.95 -34.24 7.21
N THR A 124 16.93 -35.45 7.77
CA THR A 124 15.89 -36.45 7.51
C THR A 124 14.55 -35.87 7.98
N PRO A 125 13.51 -35.80 7.12
CA PRO A 125 12.21 -35.28 7.53
C PRO A 125 11.64 -36.13 8.66
N GLU A 126 11.29 -35.46 9.76
CA GLU A 126 10.56 -36.05 10.88
C GLU A 126 9.15 -36.42 10.40
N ALA A 127 8.65 -37.57 10.84
CA ALA A 127 7.37 -38.09 10.38
C ALA A 127 6.23 -37.11 10.74
N SER A 128 5.51 -36.65 9.71
CA SER A 128 4.31 -35.83 9.86
C SER A 128 3.31 -36.55 10.77
N PRO A 129 2.74 -35.88 11.79
CA PRO A 129 1.70 -36.47 12.62
C PRO A 129 0.49 -36.85 11.76
N THR A 130 -0.01 -38.07 11.97
CA THR A 130 -1.26 -38.56 11.38
C THR A 130 -2.40 -37.65 11.83
N PRO A 131 -3.19 -37.06 10.92
CA PRO A 131 -4.32 -36.22 11.31
C PRO A 131 -5.35 -37.04 12.10
N GLU A 132 -5.74 -36.53 13.27
CA GLU A 132 -6.86 -37.03 14.05
C GLU A 132 -8.17 -36.86 13.25
N ALA A 133 -9.06 -37.83 13.36
CA ALA A 133 -10.30 -37.88 12.61
C ALA A 133 -11.18 -36.67 12.93
N SER A 134 -11.56 -35.94 11.87
CA SER A 134 -12.52 -34.84 11.91
C SER A 134 -13.87 -35.33 12.46
N PRO A 135 -14.52 -34.60 13.39
CA PRO A 135 -15.82 -34.97 13.91
C PRO A 135 -16.90 -34.89 12.82
N THR A 136 -17.70 -35.96 12.75
CA THR A 136 -18.90 -36.05 11.90
C THR A 136 -19.84 -34.86 12.20
N PRO A 137 -20.22 -34.06 11.19
CA PRO A 137 -21.16 -32.96 11.39
C PRO A 137 -22.55 -33.50 11.76
N GLU A 138 -23.09 -32.96 12.84
CA GLU A 138 -24.45 -33.20 13.32
C GLU A 138 -25.45 -32.53 12.35
N ALA A 139 -26.48 -33.26 11.93
CA ALA A 139 -27.44 -32.82 10.93
C ALA A 139 -28.25 -31.62 11.46
N SER A 140 -28.11 -30.48 10.79
CA SER A 140 -28.92 -29.28 11.05
C SER A 140 -30.36 -29.46 10.52
N PRO A 141 -31.40 -29.08 11.28
CA PRO A 141 -32.80 -29.26 10.89
C PRO A 141 -33.20 -28.34 9.73
N ALA A 142 -33.90 -28.92 8.76
CA ALA A 142 -34.44 -28.23 7.60
C ALA A 142 -35.47 -27.17 8.01
N LEU A 143 -35.18 -25.90 7.70
CA LEU A 143 -36.13 -24.80 7.76
C LEU A 143 -36.56 -24.49 6.32
N ASN A 144 -37.80 -24.84 6.00
CA ASN A 144 -38.45 -24.52 4.74
C ASN A 144 -38.75 -23.02 4.68
N GLU A 145 -38.07 -22.28 3.82
CA GLU A 145 -38.45 -20.93 3.41
C GLU A 145 -38.59 -20.81 1.87
N PRO A 146 -39.43 -19.89 1.38
CA PRO A 146 -39.96 -19.89 0.03
C PRO A 146 -38.96 -19.43 -1.03
N VAL A 147 -39.00 -20.11 -2.17
CA VAL A 147 -38.23 -19.88 -3.38
C VAL A 147 -38.52 -18.48 -3.94
N ALA A 148 -37.62 -17.53 -3.68
CA ALA A 148 -37.47 -16.33 -4.49
C ALA A 148 -36.58 -16.68 -5.71
N ALA A 149 -36.99 -16.21 -6.89
CA ALA A 149 -36.39 -16.54 -8.17
C ALA A 149 -34.88 -16.23 -8.22
N VAL A 150 -34.08 -17.29 -8.36
CA VAL A 150 -32.64 -17.25 -8.60
C VAL A 150 -32.39 -16.53 -9.92
N THR A 151 -31.81 -15.35 -9.84
CA THR A 151 -31.04 -14.74 -10.93
C THR A 151 -29.88 -15.69 -11.23
N PRO A 152 -29.58 -16.05 -12.50
CA PRO A 152 -28.54 -17.04 -12.80
C PRO A 152 -27.21 -16.60 -12.19
N ASP A 153 -26.70 -17.46 -11.31
CA ASP A 153 -25.36 -17.40 -10.75
C ASP A 153 -24.36 -17.28 -11.91
N PRO A 154 -23.50 -16.24 -11.96
CA PRO A 154 -22.51 -16.12 -13.02
C PRO A 154 -21.54 -17.29 -12.89
N ASP A 155 -21.48 -18.12 -13.92
CA ASP A 155 -20.60 -19.28 -14.03
C ASP A 155 -19.16 -18.91 -13.62
N PRO A 156 -18.62 -19.45 -12.51
CA PRO A 156 -17.29 -19.10 -12.01
C PRO A 156 -16.17 -19.46 -13.00
N ALA A 157 -16.44 -20.35 -13.96
CA ALA A 157 -15.48 -20.72 -15.01
C ALA A 157 -15.35 -19.63 -16.09
N ALA A 158 -16.35 -18.76 -16.28
CA ALA A 158 -16.29 -17.69 -17.28
C ALA A 158 -15.47 -16.47 -16.81
N ALA A 159 -15.23 -16.33 -15.49
CA ALA A 159 -14.43 -15.25 -14.92
C ALA A 159 -12.91 -15.43 -15.11
N ALA A 160 -12.46 -16.61 -15.54
CA ALA A 160 -11.04 -16.89 -15.79
C ALA A 160 -10.54 -16.42 -17.17
N ALA A 161 -11.44 -16.08 -18.11
CA ALA A 161 -11.07 -15.95 -19.53
C ALA A 161 -10.50 -14.59 -19.95
N SER A 162 -10.43 -13.60 -19.06
CA SER A 162 -9.70 -12.36 -19.32
C SER A 162 -9.30 -11.70 -18.00
N PHE A 163 -8.09 -12.00 -17.55
CA PHE A 163 -7.49 -11.24 -16.46
C PHE A 163 -7.26 -9.80 -16.95
N ASP A 164 -8.12 -8.87 -16.52
CA ASP A 164 -7.89 -7.44 -16.70
C ASP A 164 -7.25 -6.88 -15.41
N PRO A 165 -5.95 -6.52 -15.42
CA PRO A 165 -5.29 -5.96 -14.24
C PRO A 165 -5.95 -4.66 -13.77
N SER A 166 -6.63 -3.94 -14.65
CA SER A 166 -7.39 -2.73 -14.30
C SER A 166 -8.64 -3.07 -13.49
N ALA A 167 -9.33 -4.17 -13.82
CA ALA A 167 -10.50 -4.63 -13.08
C ALA A 167 -10.11 -5.10 -11.68
N LEU A 168 -8.99 -5.80 -11.58
CA LEU A 168 -8.40 -6.22 -10.32
C LEU A 168 -8.05 -5.02 -9.41
N GLN A 169 -7.48 -3.97 -10.00
CA GLN A 169 -7.20 -2.74 -9.28
C GLN A 169 -8.48 -2.02 -8.82
N ALA A 170 -9.49 -1.93 -9.69
CA ALA A 170 -10.78 -1.34 -9.35
C ALA A 170 -11.47 -2.12 -8.21
N GLU A 171 -11.35 -3.44 -8.21
CA GLU A 171 -11.91 -4.31 -7.18
C GLU A 171 -11.15 -4.23 -5.86
N LEU A 172 -9.81 -4.15 -5.91
CA LEU A 172 -9.01 -3.85 -4.71
C LEU A 172 -9.39 -2.50 -4.13
N GLN A 173 -9.57 -1.50 -5.00
CA GLN A 173 -10.02 -0.18 -4.58
C GLN A 173 -11.45 -0.26 -4.00
N ALA A 174 -12.35 -1.05 -4.58
CA ALA A 174 -13.72 -1.23 -4.10
C ALA A 174 -13.79 -2.01 -2.77
N SER A 175 -12.99 -3.07 -2.61
CA SER A 175 -12.93 -3.86 -1.37
C SER A 175 -12.35 -3.05 -0.22
N LEU A 176 -11.54 -2.03 -0.53
CA LEU A 176 -10.91 -1.15 0.46
C LEU A 176 -11.67 0.17 0.68
N GLN A 177 -12.63 0.53 -0.18
CA GLN A 177 -13.51 1.70 0.00
C GLN A 177 -14.45 1.59 1.21
N GLY A 178 -14.69 0.38 1.73
CA GLY A 178 -15.51 0.15 2.93
C GLY A 178 -14.83 0.54 4.26
N ILE A 179 -13.59 1.00 4.21
CA ILE A 179 -12.78 1.31 5.40
C ILE A 179 -12.62 2.80 5.53
N GLN A 180 -12.74 3.32 6.75
CA GLN A 180 -12.42 4.70 7.09
C GLN A 180 -10.95 4.99 6.72
N GLY A 181 -10.72 5.42 5.48
CA GLY A 181 -9.43 5.75 4.93
C GLY A 181 -9.61 6.40 3.56
N SER A 182 -8.91 7.50 3.30
CA SER A 182 -8.96 8.16 2.00
C SER A 182 -8.19 7.35 0.97
N VAL A 183 -8.86 6.41 0.31
CA VAL A 183 -8.30 5.65 -0.81
C VAL A 183 -8.20 6.56 -2.03
N GLY A 184 -7.07 6.51 -2.76
CA GLY A 184 -6.92 7.14 -4.07
C GLY A 184 -6.18 8.47 -4.10
N LEU A 185 -5.60 8.92 -2.99
CA LEU A 185 -4.58 9.97 -3.03
C LEU A 185 -3.23 9.33 -3.36
N GLN A 186 -2.58 9.87 -4.38
CA GLN A 186 -1.17 9.57 -4.64
C GLN A 186 -0.39 9.91 -3.37
N PRO A 187 0.32 8.94 -2.76
CA PRO A 187 1.03 9.20 -1.52
C PRO A 187 2.06 10.30 -1.75
N PHE A 188 2.24 11.13 -0.73
CA PHE A 188 3.29 12.13 -0.73
C PHE A 188 4.60 11.50 -0.20
N PRO A 189 5.79 11.92 -0.66
CA PRO A 189 7.08 11.37 -0.23
C PRO A 189 7.24 11.24 1.30
N GLY A 190 6.62 12.14 2.07
CA GLY A 190 6.66 12.14 3.53
C GLY A 190 5.98 10.94 4.23
N VAL A 191 5.17 10.13 3.53
CA VAL A 191 4.63 8.88 4.13
C VAL A 191 5.68 7.78 4.19
N PHE A 192 6.69 7.81 3.32
CA PHE A 192 7.68 6.74 3.24
C PHE A 192 8.81 6.95 4.23
N ARG A 193 9.37 5.83 4.70
CA ARG A 193 10.63 5.84 5.44
C ARG A 193 11.82 6.15 4.52
N ASN A 194 11.75 5.68 3.28
CA ASN A 194 12.76 5.92 2.26
C ASN A 194 12.12 6.39 0.94
N PRO A 195 11.73 7.67 0.81
CA PRO A 195 11.07 8.17 -0.40
C PRO A 195 11.95 8.06 -1.66
N ALA A 196 13.27 8.11 -1.54
CA ALA A 196 14.18 7.99 -2.68
C ALA A 196 14.12 6.63 -3.39
N SER A 197 13.47 5.62 -2.79
CA SER A 197 13.19 4.33 -3.44
C SER A 197 11.99 4.38 -4.38
N PHE A 198 11.16 5.43 -4.35
CA PHE A 198 9.89 5.44 -5.06
C PHE A 198 9.72 6.66 -5.98
N TYR A 199 10.48 7.72 -5.74
CA TYR A 199 10.46 8.96 -6.53
C TYR A 199 11.83 9.24 -7.12
N VAL A 200 11.86 9.71 -8.37
CA VAL A 200 13.09 10.13 -9.05
C VAL A 200 13.59 11.46 -8.52
N SER A 201 12.65 12.33 -8.11
CA SER A 201 12.93 13.66 -7.58
C SER A 201 12.05 13.95 -6.35
N GLU A 202 12.10 15.18 -5.85
CA GLU A 202 11.20 15.63 -4.78
C GLU A 202 9.77 15.85 -5.29
N ASP A 203 9.55 15.80 -6.61
CA ASP A 203 8.23 15.92 -7.22
C ASP A 203 7.45 14.60 -7.03
N PRO A 204 6.30 14.61 -6.32
CA PRO A 204 5.48 13.42 -6.11
C PRO A 204 4.90 12.84 -7.42
N GLU A 205 4.90 13.59 -8.52
CA GLU A 205 4.43 13.10 -9.82
C GLU A 205 5.50 12.29 -10.57
N GLU A 206 6.78 12.45 -10.23
CA GLU A 206 7.90 11.73 -10.86
C GLU A 206 8.22 10.42 -10.14
N LEU A 207 7.42 9.39 -10.40
CA LEU A 207 7.63 8.04 -9.88
C LEU A 207 8.84 7.34 -10.51
N MET A 208 9.45 6.42 -9.77
CA MET A 208 10.51 5.56 -10.32
C MET A 208 10.01 4.72 -11.51
N PRO A 209 10.86 4.51 -12.54
CA PRO A 209 10.52 3.63 -13.66
C PRO A 209 10.09 2.24 -13.18
N GLY A 210 9.07 1.69 -13.84
CA GLY A 210 8.49 0.39 -13.50
C GLY A 210 7.34 0.46 -12.49
N ILE A 211 7.09 1.58 -11.81
CA ILE A 211 5.88 1.72 -10.97
C ILE A 211 4.65 1.89 -11.87
N LYS A 212 3.79 0.87 -11.92
CA LYS A 212 2.49 0.92 -12.63
C LYS A 212 1.45 1.67 -11.82
N THR A 213 1.42 1.40 -10.52
CA THR A 213 0.44 2.01 -9.64
C THR A 213 0.92 2.11 -8.20
N MET A 214 0.36 3.06 -7.48
CA MET A 214 0.68 3.32 -6.08
C MET A 214 -0.59 3.73 -5.35
N GLN A 215 -0.94 3.00 -4.30
CA GLN A 215 -2.16 3.20 -3.53
C GLN A 215 -1.86 3.32 -2.05
N TRP A 216 -2.34 4.41 -1.44
CA TRP A 216 -2.16 4.68 -0.02
C TRP A 216 -3.39 4.28 0.78
N PHE A 217 -3.14 3.64 1.92
CA PHE A 217 -4.12 3.22 2.91
C PHE A 217 -3.80 3.86 4.24
N ASN A 218 -4.64 4.81 4.65
CA ASN A 218 -4.55 5.41 5.97
C ASN A 218 -5.12 4.48 7.04
N ASP A 219 -4.57 4.54 8.25
CA ASP A 219 -5.02 3.79 9.43
C ASP A 219 -5.02 2.25 9.29
N LEU A 220 -4.32 1.72 8.28
CA LEU A 220 -4.19 0.28 8.02
C LEU A 220 -2.72 -0.15 8.08
N ARG A 221 -2.45 -1.21 8.84
CA ARG A 221 -1.12 -1.82 8.97
C ARG A 221 -0.79 -2.70 7.76
N SER A 222 0.51 -2.87 7.50
CA SER A 222 1.00 -3.63 6.34
C SER A 222 0.50 -5.07 6.34
N GLU A 223 0.41 -5.71 7.51
CA GLU A 223 -0.04 -7.09 7.65
C GLU A 223 -1.53 -7.23 7.37
N GLU A 224 -2.33 -6.24 7.77
CA GLU A 224 -3.77 -6.24 7.52
C GLU A 224 -4.08 -6.00 6.04
N VAL A 225 -3.38 -5.05 5.41
CA VAL A 225 -3.49 -4.83 3.96
C VAL A 225 -3.08 -6.08 3.19
N PHE A 226 -1.98 -6.73 3.59
CA PHE A 226 -1.52 -7.96 2.94
C PHE A 226 -2.48 -9.13 3.14
N SER A 227 -3.06 -9.31 4.34
CA SER A 227 -4.08 -10.34 4.57
C SER A 227 -5.28 -10.15 3.63
N ARG A 228 -5.76 -8.91 3.48
CA ARG A 228 -6.88 -8.60 2.58
C ARG A 228 -6.55 -8.83 1.11
N LEU A 229 -5.31 -8.52 0.71
CA LEU A 229 -4.79 -8.86 -0.61
C LEU A 229 -4.83 -10.38 -0.82
N GLN A 230 -4.34 -11.16 0.14
CA GLN A 230 -4.41 -12.62 0.05
C GLN A 230 -5.85 -13.15 -0.03
N ASP A 231 -6.77 -12.64 0.78
CA ASP A 231 -8.16 -13.08 0.77
C ASP A 231 -8.84 -12.77 -0.59
N THR A 232 -8.67 -11.54 -1.07
CA THR A 232 -9.30 -11.07 -2.31
C THR A 232 -8.76 -11.81 -3.54
N TYR A 233 -7.43 -11.97 -3.63
CA TYR A 233 -6.78 -12.58 -4.78
C TYR A 233 -6.74 -14.11 -4.68
N GLY A 234 -6.61 -14.66 -3.47
CA GLY A 234 -6.64 -16.09 -3.21
C GLY A 234 -7.98 -16.72 -3.58
N ALA A 235 -9.10 -16.02 -3.36
CA ALA A 235 -10.42 -16.43 -3.83
C ALA A 235 -10.51 -16.62 -5.35
N ARG A 236 -9.58 -16.05 -6.11
CA ARG A 236 -9.49 -16.12 -7.58
C ARG A 236 -8.37 -17.03 -8.08
N GLY A 237 -7.72 -17.77 -7.18
CA GLY A 237 -6.65 -18.71 -7.51
C GLY A 237 -5.27 -18.07 -7.66
N PHE A 238 -5.06 -16.84 -7.20
CA PHE A 238 -3.73 -16.25 -7.15
C PHE A 238 -3.02 -16.56 -5.84
N THR A 239 -1.69 -16.54 -5.89
CA THR A 239 -0.82 -16.71 -4.72
C THR A 239 0.25 -15.62 -4.67
N PHE A 240 0.71 -15.28 -3.48
CA PHE A 240 1.79 -14.32 -3.27
C PHE A 240 3.05 -15.05 -2.82
N GLU A 241 4.16 -14.89 -3.55
CA GLU A 241 5.48 -15.41 -3.18
C GLU A 241 6.40 -14.26 -2.79
N GLU A 242 6.94 -14.25 -1.57
CA GLU A 242 7.86 -13.20 -1.12
C GLU A 242 9.22 -13.33 -1.81
N ILE A 243 9.63 -12.30 -2.54
CA ILE A 243 10.90 -12.28 -3.30
C ILE A 243 11.96 -11.36 -2.69
N GLY A 244 11.59 -10.52 -1.72
CA GLY A 244 12.55 -9.69 -1.01
C GLY A 244 11.94 -8.46 -0.33
N GLU A 245 12.77 -7.45 -0.09
CA GLU A 245 12.36 -6.17 0.48
C GLU A 245 12.83 -5.01 -0.40
N TYR A 246 12.00 -3.97 -0.53
CA TYR A 246 12.35 -2.77 -1.28
C TYR A 246 11.70 -1.52 -0.66
N GLY A 247 12.51 -0.49 -0.41
CA GLY A 247 12.05 0.77 0.18
C GLY A 247 11.46 0.63 1.60
N GLY A 248 11.80 -0.45 2.32
CA GLY A 248 11.32 -0.75 3.67
C GLY A 248 10.01 -1.52 3.74
N GLY A 249 9.49 -2.00 2.60
CA GLY A 249 8.36 -2.92 2.48
C GLY A 249 8.77 -4.27 1.92
N ARG A 250 7.87 -5.26 2.05
CA ARG A 250 8.05 -6.60 1.48
C ARG A 250 7.54 -6.64 0.05
N VAL A 251 8.28 -7.30 -0.83
CA VAL A 251 7.99 -7.45 -2.25
C VAL A 251 7.55 -8.87 -2.52
N TYR A 252 6.46 -9.01 -3.25
CA TYR A 252 5.81 -10.28 -3.57
C TYR A 252 5.62 -10.41 -5.08
N GLU A 253 5.88 -11.58 -5.62
CA GLU A 253 5.36 -11.97 -6.93
C GLU A 253 3.92 -12.45 -6.78
N LEU A 254 3.01 -11.86 -7.54
CA LEU A 254 1.65 -12.35 -7.68
C LEU A 254 1.63 -13.40 -8.78
N ARG A 255 1.33 -14.65 -8.43
CA ARG A 255 1.30 -15.79 -9.36
C ARG A 255 -0.11 -16.32 -9.59
N THR A 256 -0.37 -16.78 -10.81
CA THR A 256 -1.57 -17.60 -11.10
C THR A 256 -1.46 -18.98 -10.45
N SER A 257 -2.54 -19.74 -10.46
CA SER A 257 -2.54 -21.16 -10.06
C SER A 257 -1.64 -22.04 -10.91
N GLU A 258 -1.27 -21.59 -12.11
CA GLU A 258 -0.33 -22.25 -13.02
C GLU A 258 1.13 -21.85 -12.75
N GLY A 259 1.37 -20.91 -11.83
CA GLY A 259 2.69 -20.42 -11.44
C GLY A 259 3.24 -19.28 -12.29
N GLU A 260 2.46 -18.75 -13.24
CA GLU A 260 2.84 -17.59 -14.06
C GLU A 260 2.85 -16.32 -13.21
N VAL A 261 3.91 -15.52 -13.31
CA VAL A 261 4.02 -14.22 -12.62
C VAL A 261 3.21 -13.19 -13.40
N VAL A 262 2.27 -12.55 -12.71
CA VAL A 262 1.34 -11.58 -13.28
C VAL A 262 1.78 -10.16 -13.02
N ASP A 263 2.15 -9.87 -11.77
CA ASP A 263 2.56 -8.55 -11.30
C ASP A 263 3.48 -8.71 -10.09
N ILE A 264 4.20 -7.64 -9.75
CA ILE A 264 5.03 -7.57 -8.53
C ILE A 264 4.43 -6.54 -7.58
N VAL A 265 4.12 -6.96 -6.37
CA VAL A 265 3.42 -6.17 -5.35
C VAL A 265 4.37 -5.86 -4.21
N ASN A 266 4.61 -4.58 -3.95
CA ASN A 266 5.38 -4.13 -2.79
C ASN A 266 4.45 -3.50 -1.75
N VAL A 267 4.43 -4.08 -0.54
CA VAL A 267 3.62 -3.62 0.60
C VAL A 267 4.52 -2.87 1.57
N VAL A 268 4.44 -1.54 1.54
CA VAL A 268 5.35 -0.64 2.25
C VAL A 268 4.67 -0.02 3.47
N PRO A 269 5.15 -0.27 4.70
CA PRO A 269 4.62 0.41 5.88
C PRO A 269 5.00 1.89 5.84
N GLY A 270 4.00 2.74 6.03
CA GLY A 270 4.17 4.18 6.18
C GLY A 270 4.87 4.56 7.48
N LYS A 271 5.28 5.82 7.58
CA LYS A 271 5.93 6.38 8.76
C LYS A 271 5.00 6.26 9.96
N GLY A 272 5.50 5.65 11.04
CA GLY A 272 4.72 5.38 12.24
C GLY A 272 3.91 4.08 12.23
N ASN A 273 3.97 3.27 11.17
CA ASN A 273 3.27 1.97 11.05
C ASN A 273 1.75 2.04 11.19
N ILE A 274 1.17 3.21 10.93
CA ILE A 274 -0.28 3.45 10.96
C ILE A 274 -0.86 3.56 9.55
N SER A 275 -0.03 3.52 8.52
CA SER A 275 -0.50 3.52 7.14
C SER A 275 0.32 2.53 6.32
N THR A 276 -0.19 2.18 5.16
CA THR A 276 0.46 1.28 4.22
C THR A 276 0.33 1.84 2.82
N VAL A 277 1.38 1.68 2.02
CA VAL A 277 1.34 1.94 0.59
C VAL A 277 1.53 0.63 -0.15
N VAL A 278 0.61 0.31 -1.05
CA VAL A 278 0.75 -0.81 -1.98
C VAL A 278 1.21 -0.26 -3.32
N ILE A 279 2.27 -0.85 -3.86
CA ILE A 279 2.89 -0.42 -5.11
C ILE A 279 2.93 -1.62 -6.03
N ILE A 280 2.42 -1.45 -7.25
CA ILE A 280 2.48 -2.47 -8.30
C ILE A 280 3.61 -2.10 -9.26
N TRP A 281 4.53 -3.03 -9.45
CA TRP A 281 5.69 -2.89 -10.33
C TRP A 281 5.53 -3.70 -11.61
N GLU A 282 6.08 -3.19 -12.71
CA GLU A 282 6.19 -3.87 -14.01
C GLU A 282 7.32 -4.90 -14.03
N PHE A 283 8.37 -4.70 -13.23
CA PHE A 283 9.52 -5.59 -13.09
C PHE A 283 10.05 -5.57 -11.65
N ASP A 284 10.92 -6.51 -11.29
CA ASP A 284 11.47 -6.59 -9.94
C ASP A 284 12.25 -5.31 -9.60
N PRO A 285 11.83 -4.53 -8.59
CA PRO A 285 12.51 -3.29 -8.22
C PRO A 285 13.95 -3.53 -7.72
N ASN A 286 14.31 -4.76 -7.34
CA ASN A 286 15.67 -5.13 -6.96
C ASN A 286 16.56 -5.53 -8.15
N ALA A 287 15.97 -5.79 -9.32
CA ALA A 287 16.65 -6.23 -10.53
C ALA A 287 16.07 -5.53 -11.77
N PRO A 288 16.20 -4.19 -11.88
CA PRO A 288 15.64 -3.45 -13.00
C PRO A 288 16.24 -3.90 -14.35
N PRO A 289 15.45 -3.91 -15.44
CA PRO A 289 15.95 -4.26 -16.76
C PRO A 289 17.02 -3.26 -17.21
N THR A 290 18.14 -3.77 -17.71
CA THR A 290 19.26 -2.99 -18.26
C THR A 290 19.02 -2.56 -19.70
#